data_AF-A0A8E2E901-F1
#
_entry.id   AF-A0A8E2E901-F1
#
_cell.length_a   1.000
_cell.length_b   1.000
_cell.length_c   1.000
_cell.angle_alpha   90.00
_cell.angle_beta   90.00
_cell.angle_gamma   90.00
#
_symmetry.space_group_name_H-M   'P 1'
#
loop_
_entity.id
_entity.type
_entity.pdbx_description
1 polymer ?
#
loop_
_entity_poly.entity_id
_entity_poly.type
_entity_poly.pdbx_seq_one_letter_code
_entity_poly.pdbx_strand_id
1 'polypeptide(L)'
;AGNNHVISLKDVAKHSSSEDIWIAIGGEVYDMTRYQEEHPGGKKVLQKLAGKDATKQFRKYHRDAMLLRFKDELRVGVLGE
;
A
#
# COMPACT_ATOMS: atom_id res chain seq x y z
N ALA A 1 -11.02 15.13 -5.30
CA ALA A 1 -9.97 15.08 -6.33
C ALA A 1 -8.97 14.03 -5.88
N GLY A 2 -8.95 12.85 -6.50
CA GLY A 2 -8.05 11.78 -6.05
C GLY A 2 -6.60 12.17 -6.33
N ASN A 3 -5.71 11.97 -5.36
CA ASN A 3 -4.27 12.17 -5.53
C ASN A 3 -3.74 11.30 -6.69
N ASN A 4 -3.60 11.91 -7.87
CA ASN A 4 -3.10 11.27 -9.10
C ASN A 4 -1.58 11.45 -9.25
N HIS A 5 -0.86 11.59 -8.14
CA HIS A 5 0.60 11.65 -8.16
C HIS A 5 1.13 10.30 -8.66
N VAL A 6 1.90 10.34 -9.75
CA VAL A 6 2.57 9.17 -10.31
C VAL A 6 3.79 8.84 -9.44
N ILE A 7 3.85 7.59 -8.97
CA ILE A 7 4.89 7.08 -8.08
C ILE A 7 5.52 5.86 -8.76
N SER A 8 6.85 5.81 -8.82
CA SER A 8 7.55 4.64 -9.37
C SER A 8 7.73 3.55 -8.30
N LEU A 9 8.00 2.30 -8.70
CA LEU A 9 8.39 1.25 -7.75
C LEU A 9 9.67 1.60 -6.98
N LYS A 10 10.57 2.41 -7.57
CA LYS A 10 11.78 2.87 -6.88
C LYS A 10 11.45 3.85 -5.76
N ASP A 11 10.42 4.67 -5.94
CA ASP A 11 9.96 5.57 -4.89
C ASP A 11 9.27 4.77 -3.79
N VAL A 12 8.38 3.83 -4.14
CA VAL A 12 7.77 2.90 -3.16
C VAL A 12 8.86 2.20 -2.33
N ALA A 13 9.92 1.71 -2.97
CA ALA A 13 11.00 0.99 -2.29
C ALA A 13 11.77 1.81 -1.23
N LYS A 14 11.67 3.14 -1.23
CA LYS A 14 12.27 4.00 -0.18
C LYS A 14 11.50 3.90 1.14
N HIS A 15 10.21 3.55 1.08
CA HIS A 15 9.29 3.45 2.22
C HIS A 15 9.17 1.98 2.66
N SER A 16 10.28 1.42 3.13
CA SER A 16 10.43 -0.02 3.43
C SER A 16 10.73 -0.33 4.90
N SER A 17 10.44 0.59 5.82
CA SER A 17 10.75 0.44 7.25
C SER A 17 9.47 0.29 8.08
N SER A 18 9.55 -0.15 9.33
CA SER A 18 8.35 -0.26 10.18
C SER A 18 7.72 1.09 10.53
N GLU A 19 8.45 2.18 10.38
CA GLU A 19 7.98 3.54 10.67
C GLU A 19 7.64 4.32 9.38
N ASP A 20 7.80 3.68 8.22
CA ASP A 20 7.57 4.27 6.91
C ASP A 20 7.29 3.14 5.89
N ILE A 21 6.01 2.85 5.66
CA ILE A 21 5.54 1.69 4.88
C ILE A 21 4.68 2.16 3.72
N TRP A 22 5.22 2.13 2.51
CA TRP A 22 4.38 2.16 1.30
C TRP A 22 4.26 0.78 0.68
N ILE A 23 3.08 0.49 0.16
CA ILE A 23 2.78 -0.74 -0.57
C ILE A 23 2.00 -0.39 -1.83
N ALA A 24 2.42 -0.95 -2.96
CA ALA A 24 1.66 -0.87 -4.21
C ALA A 24 0.68 -2.05 -4.31
N ILE A 25 -0.58 -1.77 -4.65
CA ILE A 25 -1.64 -2.77 -4.83
C ILE A 25 -2.51 -2.34 -6.01
N GLY A 26 -2.59 -3.18 -7.04
CA GLY A 26 -3.50 -2.97 -8.16
C GLY A 26 -3.23 -1.70 -8.98
N GLY A 27 -1.98 -1.22 -8.99
CA GLY A 27 -1.61 0.03 -9.66
C GLY A 27 -1.84 1.29 -8.83
N GLU A 28 -2.24 1.17 -7.56
CA GLU A 28 -2.32 2.27 -6.61
C GLU A 28 -1.26 2.11 -5.52
N VAL A 29 -0.82 3.22 -4.91
CA VAL A 29 0.16 3.22 -3.81
C VAL A 29 -0.51 3.70 -2.53
N TYR A 30 -0.32 2.96 -1.45
CA TYR A 30 -0.92 3.25 -0.15
C TYR A 30 0.13 3.36 0.95
N ASP A 31 -0.05 4.36 1.82
CA ASP A 31 0.72 4.51 3.05
C ASP A 31 0.06 3.71 4.17
N MET A 32 0.74 2.66 4.61
CA MET A 32 0.27 1.72 5.62
C MET A 32 0.89 1.99 6.99
N THR A 33 1.66 3.07 7.16
CA THR A 33 2.47 3.33 8.35
C THR A 33 1.63 3.39 9.61
N ARG A 34 0.49 4.09 9.58
CA ARG A 34 -0.43 4.14 10.73
C ARG A 34 -1.38 2.95 10.75
N TYR A 35 -1.89 2.59 9.57
CA TYR A 35 -2.85 1.49 9.41
C TYR A 35 -2.32 0.13 9.86
N GLN A 36 -1.00 -0.06 9.94
CA GLN A 36 -0.42 -1.33 10.36
C GLN A 36 -0.90 -1.82 11.73
N GLU A 37 -1.21 -0.91 12.65
CA GLU A 37 -1.70 -1.26 14.00
C GLU A 37 -3.18 -1.71 13.97
N GLU A 38 -3.92 -1.37 12.92
CA GLU A 38 -5.34 -1.70 12.73
C GLU A 38 -5.56 -2.89 11.77
N HIS A 39 -4.52 -3.29 11.04
CA HIS A 39 -4.62 -4.35 10.05
C HIS A 39 -4.96 -5.71 10.70
N PRO A 40 -6.12 -6.34 10.38
CA PRO A 40 -6.56 -7.58 11.01
C PRO A 40 -5.61 -8.77 10.79
N GLY A 41 -4.85 -8.78 9.68
CA GLY A 41 -3.81 -9.78 9.41
C GLY A 41 -2.52 -9.56 10.21
N GLY A 42 -2.45 -8.51 11.04
CA GLY A 42 -1.32 -8.11 11.86
C GLY A 42 -0.27 -7.27 11.12
N LYS A 43 0.42 -6.41 11.86
CA LYS A 43 1.44 -5.48 11.32
C LYS A 43 2.63 -6.15 10.66
N LYS A 44 3.05 -7.31 11.15
CA LYS A 44 4.20 -8.06 10.61
C LYS A 44 4.03 -8.44 9.13
N VAL A 45 2.78 -8.60 8.66
CA VAL A 45 2.52 -8.89 7.24
C VAL A 45 2.82 -7.67 6.37
N LEU A 46 2.39 -6.49 6.80
CA LEU A 46 2.62 -5.23 6.09
C LEU A 46 4.09 -4.85 6.13
N GLN A 47 4.76 -4.96 7.28
CA GLN A 47 6.19 -4.68 7.42
C GLN A 47 7.06 -5.55 6.49
N LYS A 48 6.69 -6.82 6.26
CA LYS A 48 7.40 -7.70 5.30
C LYS A 48 7.22 -7.29 3.84
N LEU A 49 6.11 -6.61 3.54
CA LEU A 49 5.73 -6.15 2.21
C LEU A 49 6.05 -4.67 1.98
N ALA A 50 6.57 -3.98 2.99
CA ALA A 50 6.98 -2.59 2.91
C ALA A 50 7.95 -2.38 1.74
N GLY A 51 7.68 -1.34 0.95
CA GLY A 51 8.45 -0.97 -0.22
C GLY A 51 8.23 -1.86 -1.45
N LYS A 52 7.12 -2.62 -1.54
CA LYS A 52 6.90 -3.60 -2.61
C LYS A 52 5.53 -3.46 -3.27
N ASP A 53 5.44 -4.02 -4.48
CA ASP A 53 4.16 -4.43 -5.06
C ASP A 53 3.67 -5.72 -4.39
N ALA A 54 2.58 -5.59 -3.65
CA ALA A 54 1.94 -6.69 -2.94
C ALA A 54 0.64 -7.15 -3.61
N THR A 55 0.37 -6.76 -4.86
CA THR A 55 -0.89 -7.07 -5.57
C THR A 55 -1.22 -8.56 -5.54
N LYS A 56 -0.22 -9.42 -5.85
CA LYS A 56 -0.40 -10.87 -5.86
C LYS A 56 -0.71 -11.42 -4.47
N GLN A 57 -0.07 -10.89 -3.44
CA GLN A 57 -0.24 -11.30 -2.04
C GLN A 57 -1.60 -10.84 -1.52
N PHE A 58 -1.98 -9.59 -1.78
CA PHE A 58 -3.26 -9.02 -1.38
C PHE A 58 -4.43 -9.83 -1.93
N ARG A 59 -4.42 -10.15 -3.23
CA ARG A 59 -5.50 -10.90 -3.91
C ARG A 59 -5.67 -12.35 -3.46
N LYS A 60 -4.72 -12.91 -2.69
CA LYS A 60 -4.89 -14.22 -2.06
C LYS A 60 -5.86 -14.19 -0.86
N TYR A 61 -5.98 -13.04 -0.21
CA TYR A 61 -6.73 -12.91 1.05
C TYR A 61 -7.86 -11.87 0.97
N HIS A 62 -7.79 -10.94 0.02
CA HIS A 62 -8.70 -9.80 -0.07
C HIS A 62 -9.19 -9.59 -1.51
N ARG A 63 -10.34 -8.91 -1.64
CA ARG A 63 -10.89 -8.46 -2.92
C ARG A 63 -10.52 -6.99 -3.14
N ASP A 64 -10.26 -6.60 -4.39
CA ASP A 64 -9.90 -5.23 -4.76
C ASP A 64 -10.95 -4.19 -4.30
N ALA A 65 -12.23 -4.56 -4.20
CA ALA A 65 -13.29 -3.71 -3.68
C ALA A 65 -13.05 -3.22 -2.23
N MET A 66 -12.24 -3.92 -1.44
CA MET A 66 -11.86 -3.47 -0.09
C MET A 66 -11.04 -2.17 -0.13
N LEU A 67 -10.22 -1.98 -1.16
CA LEU A 67 -9.39 -0.79 -1.31
C LEU A 67 -10.22 0.49 -1.48
N LEU A 68 -11.43 0.37 -2.05
CA LEU A 68 -12.36 1.50 -2.21
C LEU A 68 -12.75 2.13 -0.87
N ARG A 69 -12.78 1.36 0.22
CA ARG A 69 -13.13 1.86 1.56
C ARG A 69 -12.03 2.70 2.18
N PHE A 70 -10.78 2.46 1.79
CA PHE A 70 -9.60 3.10 2.36
C PHE A 70 -8.92 4.08 1.39
N LYS A 71 -9.50 4.23 0.19
CA LYS A 71 -8.89 4.96 -0.93
C LYS A 71 -8.64 6.43 -0.61
N ASP A 72 -9.57 7.09 0.09
CA ASP A 72 -9.43 8.51 0.39
C ASP A 72 -8.49 8.80 1.56
N GLU A 73 -8.27 7.81 2.44
CA GLU A 73 -7.44 7.97 3.64
C GLU A 73 -6.00 7.51 3.41
N LEU A 74 -5.81 6.36 2.76
CA LEU A 74 -4.50 5.69 2.71
C LEU A 74 -3.80 5.85 1.36
N ARG A 75 -4.50 6.23 0.29
CA ARG A 75 -3.88 6.32 -1.04
C ARG A 75 -3.03 7.58 -1.16
N VAL A 76 -1.75 7.38 -1.51
CA VAL A 76 -0.79 8.48 -1.74
C VAL A 76 -0.54 8.75 -3.22
N GLY A 77 -0.86 7.81 -4.10
CA GLY A 77 -0.71 8.00 -5.54
C GLY A 77 -1.10 6.79 -6.37
N VAL A 78 -0.74 6.86 -7.65
CA VAL A 78 -0.90 5.80 -8.64
C VAL A 78 0.47 5.32 -9.07
N LEU A 79 0.61 4.02 -9.26
CA LEU A 79 1.86 3.42 -9.72
C LEU A 79 2.03 3.72 -11.22
N GLY A 80 3.18 4.27 -11.59
CA GLY A 80 3.59 4.49 -12.98
C GLY A 80 5.04 4.08 -13.22
N GLU A 81 5.50 4.26 -14.46
CA GLU A 81 6.89 3.94 -14.87
C GLU A 81 7.95 4.73 -14.08
#